data_AF-A0A6J6ADB7-F1
#
_entry.id   AF-A0A6J6ADB7-F1
#
_cell.length_a   1.000
_cell.length_b   1.000
_cell.length_c   1.000
_cell.angle_alpha   90.00
_cell.angle_beta   90.00
_cell.angle_gamma   90.00
#
_symmetry.space_group_name_H-M   'P 1'
#
loop_
_entity.id
_entity.type
_entity.pdbx_description
1 polymer ?
#
loop_
_entity_poly.entity_id
_entity_poly.type
_entity_poly.pdbx_seq_one_letter_code
_entity_poly.pdbx_strand_id
1 'polypeptide(L)'
;MGVVGAAGVSADVISSSKLNSTQRLGTFLLLIASLNIFVGLFNLLPLLPLDGGHMAVAIADEIRAFFARLRGKPRPAGIDVNVLTPITMTVFALLAVLTAILLIADIFNPVSLNL
;
A
#
# COMPACT_ATOMS: atom_id res chain seq x y z
N MET A 1 10.89 15.92 9.17
CA MET A 1 11.32 15.37 7.87
C MET A 1 10.10 14.83 7.15
N GLY A 2 9.68 15.47 6.07
CA GLY A 2 8.53 15.06 5.25
C GLY A 2 8.85 13.94 4.26
N VAL A 3 7.84 13.49 3.52
CA VAL A 3 7.96 12.39 2.52
C VAL A 3 8.97 12.76 1.43
N VAL A 4 8.97 14.03 1.01
CA VAL A 4 9.88 14.55 -0.02
C VAL A 4 11.33 14.61 0.46
N GLY A 5 11.54 14.94 1.74
CA GLY A 5 12.88 14.97 2.35
C GLY A 5 13.50 13.58 2.47
N ALA A 6 12.69 12.57 2.82
CA ALA A 6 13.12 11.17 2.88
C ALA A 6 13.52 10.61 1.50
N ALA A 7 12.80 11.01 0.44
CA ALA A 7 13.13 10.66 -0.93
C ALA A 7 14.44 11.32 -1.40
N GLY A 8 14.66 12.59 -1.02
CA GLY A 8 15.89 13.33 -1.33
C GLY A 8 17.14 12.70 -0.70
N VAL A 9 17.11 12.40 0.60
CA VAL A 9 18.26 11.75 1.27
C VAL A 9 18.55 10.36 0.71
N SER A 10 17.52 9.64 0.27
CA SER A 10 17.68 8.33 -0.36
C SER A 10 18.30 8.45 -1.76
N ALA A 11 17.93 9.49 -2.52
CA ALA A 11 18.51 9.78 -3.83
C ALA A 11 19.99 10.19 -3.73
N ASP A 12 20.37 10.97 -2.72
CA ASP A 12 21.76 11.36 -2.48
C ASP A 12 22.66 10.17 -2.15
N VAL A 13 22.14 9.18 -1.43
CA VAL A 13 22.86 7.93 -1.14
C VAL A 13 23.12 7.10 -2.42
N ILE A 14 22.19 7.12 -3.37
CA ILE A 14 22.30 6.37 -4.63
C ILE A 14 23.19 7.11 -5.66
N SER A 15 23.12 8.44 -5.70
CA SER A 15 23.88 9.28 -6.64
C SER A 15 25.32 9.54 -6.19
N SER A 16 25.62 9.30 -4.91
CA SER A 16 26.96 9.47 -4.33
C SER A 16 28.03 8.72 -5.13
N SER A 17 29.00 9.49 -5.65
CA SER A 17 30.10 9.02 -6.49
C SER A 17 31.05 8.03 -5.80
N LYS A 18 30.87 7.79 -4.49
CA LYS A 18 31.65 6.86 -3.65
C LYS A 18 31.35 5.37 -3.87
N LEU A 19 30.28 5.02 -4.59
CA LEU A 19 29.90 3.63 -4.84
C LEU A 19 30.52 3.08 -6.13
N ASN A 20 31.15 1.91 -6.05
CA ASN A 20 31.68 1.15 -7.19
C ASN A 20 30.52 0.70 -8.12
N SER A 21 30.74 0.51 -9.43
CA SER A 21 29.68 0.19 -10.40
C SER A 21 28.85 -1.04 -10.01
N THR A 22 29.49 -2.05 -9.43
CA THR A 22 28.82 -3.26 -8.90
C THR A 22 27.94 -2.95 -7.69
N GLN A 23 28.38 -2.08 -6.78
CA GLN A 23 27.56 -1.66 -5.63
C GLN A 23 26.35 -0.83 -6.06
N ARG A 24 26.51 0.07 -7.05
CA ARG A 24 25.38 0.83 -7.59
C ARG A 24 24.32 -0.08 -8.20
N LEU A 25 24.75 -1.08 -8.97
CA LEU A 25 23.83 -2.08 -9.53
C LEU A 25 23.14 -2.88 -8.41
N GLY A 26 23.86 -3.27 -7.37
CA GLY A 26 23.29 -3.95 -6.20
C GLY A 26 22.24 -3.11 -5.46
N THR A 27 22.53 -1.83 -5.18
CA THR A 27 21.58 -0.90 -4.54
C THR A 27 20.37 -0.65 -5.42
N PHE A 28 20.56 -0.51 -6.73
CA PHE A 28 19.47 -0.35 -7.70
C PHE A 28 18.53 -1.57 -7.72
N LEU A 29 19.10 -2.79 -7.79
CA LEU A 29 18.32 -4.02 -7.72
C LEU A 29 17.55 -4.14 -6.40
N LEU A 30 18.19 -3.75 -5.29
CA LEU A 30 17.55 -3.77 -3.97
C LEU A 30 16.39 -2.77 -3.87
N LEU A 31 16.49 -1.61 -4.53
CA LEU A 31 15.41 -0.62 -4.60
C LEU A 31 14.24 -1.14 -5.45
N ILE A 32 14.51 -1.74 -6.60
CA ILE A 32 13.45 -2.37 -7.41
C ILE A 32 12.80 -3.51 -6.63
N ALA A 33 13.59 -4.34 -5.95
CA ALA A 33 13.07 -5.43 -5.13
C ALA A 33 12.20 -4.90 -3.98
N SER A 34 12.65 -3.87 -3.26
CA SER A 34 11.88 -3.28 -2.16
C SER A 34 10.58 -2.62 -2.65
N LEU A 35 10.61 -1.96 -3.80
CA LEU A 35 9.42 -1.39 -4.43
C LEU A 35 8.43 -2.49 -4.84
N ASN A 36 8.89 -3.57 -5.46
CA ASN A 36 8.02 -4.69 -5.85
C ASN A 36 7.40 -5.38 -4.63
N ILE A 37 8.18 -5.60 -3.58
CA ILE A 37 7.67 -6.15 -2.31
C ILE A 37 6.64 -5.21 -1.71
N PHE A 38 6.91 -3.90 -1.69
CA PHE A 38 5.99 -2.90 -1.18
C PHE A 38 4.67 -2.87 -1.97
N VAL A 39 4.72 -2.84 -3.30
CA VAL A 39 3.54 -2.88 -4.16
C VAL A 39 2.77 -4.20 -3.97
N GLY A 40 3.48 -5.33 -3.88
CA GLY A 40 2.86 -6.63 -3.62
C GLY A 40 2.13 -6.67 -2.27
N LEU A 41 2.76 -6.18 -1.20
CA LEU A 41 2.14 -6.09 0.13
C LEU A 41 0.98 -5.08 0.16
N PHE A 42 1.12 -3.94 -0.51
CA PHE A 42 0.05 -2.95 -0.62
C PHE A 42 -1.15 -3.55 -1.36
N ASN A 43 -0.92 -4.28 -2.46
CA ASN A 43 -1.98 -4.99 -3.18
C ASN A 43 -2.66 -6.06 -2.34
N LEU A 44 -2.03 -6.60 -1.28
CA LEU A 44 -2.67 -7.55 -0.36
C LEU A 44 -3.54 -6.89 0.71
N LEU A 45 -3.54 -5.55 0.83
CA LEU A 45 -4.41 -4.85 1.76
C LEU A 45 -5.89 -5.07 1.40
N PRO A 46 -6.78 -5.19 2.41
CA PRO A 46 -8.21 -5.48 2.21
C PRO A 46 -8.99 -4.21 1.81
N LEU A 47 -8.56 -3.56 0.73
CA LEU A 47 -9.25 -2.43 0.09
C LEU A 47 -9.65 -2.90 -1.30
N LEU A 48 -10.91 -2.71 -1.72
CA LEU A 48 -11.37 -3.19 -3.02
C LEU A 48 -10.64 -2.65 -4.26
N PRO A 49 -10.08 -1.43 -4.32
CA PRO A 49 -9.23 -1.05 -5.45
C PRO A 49 -7.93 -1.88 -5.53
N LEU A 50 -7.57 -2.62 -4.48
CA LEU A 50 -6.40 -3.47 -4.38
C LEU A 50 -6.84 -4.95 -4.46
N ASP A 51 -6.04 -5.80 -5.11
CA ASP A 51 -6.39 -7.21 -5.37
C ASP A 51 -6.73 -7.99 -4.09
N GLY A 52 -6.16 -7.58 -2.96
CA GLY A 52 -6.38 -8.11 -1.61
C GLY A 52 -7.79 -7.90 -1.08
N GLY A 53 -8.55 -6.94 -1.62
CA GLY A 53 -9.97 -6.76 -1.31
C GLY A 53 -10.80 -7.98 -1.74
N HIS A 54 -10.52 -8.54 -2.92
CA HIS A 54 -11.16 -9.77 -3.39
C HIS A 54 -10.75 -10.99 -2.55
N MET A 55 -9.46 -11.08 -2.20
CA MET A 55 -8.95 -12.13 -1.32
C MET A 55 -9.60 -12.06 0.07
N ALA A 56 -9.74 -10.87 0.65
CA ALA A 56 -10.36 -10.68 1.95
C ALA A 56 -11.83 -11.13 1.95
N VAL A 57 -12.57 -10.82 0.88
CA VAL A 57 -13.96 -11.28 0.73
C VAL A 57 -14.03 -12.79 0.53
N ALA A 58 -13.17 -13.37 -0.30
CA ALA A 58 -13.12 -14.82 -0.50
C ALA A 58 -12.80 -15.57 0.81
N ILE A 59 -11.86 -15.06 1.60
CA ILE A 59 -11.52 -15.61 2.93
C ILE A 59 -12.72 -15.49 3.88
N ALA A 60 -13.39 -14.33 3.93
CA ALA A 60 -14.56 -14.13 4.78
C ALA A 60 -15.72 -15.08 4.40
N ASP A 61 -15.96 -15.26 3.09
CA ASP A 61 -16.96 -16.20 2.58
C ASP A 61 -16.62 -17.65 2.91
N GLU A 62 -15.34 -18.06 2.75
CA GLU A 62 -14.90 -19.41 3.07
C GLU A 62 -15.00 -19.70 4.57
N ILE A 63 -14.63 -18.74 5.44
CA ILE A 63 -14.81 -18.85 6.89
C ILE A 63 -16.29 -19.01 7.24
N ARG A 64 -17.17 -18.20 6.63
CA ARG A 64 -18.62 -18.25 6.89
C ARG A 64 -19.23 -19.57 6.40
N ALA A 65 -18.78 -20.07 5.25
CA ALA A 65 -19.17 -21.36 4.71
C ALA A 65 -18.67 -22.52 5.58
N PHE A 66 -17.45 -22.42 6.11
CA PHE A 66 -16.87 -23.39 7.04
C PHE A 66 -17.69 -23.49 8.33
N PHE A 67 -18.03 -22.36 8.95
CA PHE A 67 -18.89 -22.33 10.14
C PHE A 67 -20.32 -22.84 9.87
N ALA A 68 -20.88 -22.55 8.69
CA ALA A 68 -22.20 -23.06 8.31
C ALA A 68 -22.18 -24.59 8.15
N ARG A 69 -21.13 -25.13 7.51
CA ARG A 69 -20.92 -26.58 7.36
C ARG A 69 -20.76 -27.26 8.71
N LEU A 70 -20.02 -26.66 9.64
CA LEU A 70 -19.85 -27.17 11.00
C LEU A 70 -21.18 -27.18 11.80
N ARG A 71 -22.07 -26.22 11.52
CA ARG A 71 -23.41 -26.13 12.12
C ARG A 71 -24.49 -26.90 11.35
N GLY A 72 -24.13 -27.66 10.31
CA GLY A 72 -25.08 -28.40 9.47
C GLY A 72 -26.06 -27.52 8.68
N LYS A 73 -25.76 -26.23 8.52
CA LYS A 73 -26.59 -25.27 7.78
C LYS A 73 -26.13 -25.16 6.32
N PRO A 74 -27.04 -24.87 5.37
CA PRO A 74 -26.68 -24.60 3.99
C PRO A 74 -25.72 -23.40 3.89
N ARG A 75 -24.87 -23.40 2.85
CA ARG A 75 -23.89 -22.35 2.61
C ARG A 75 -24.58 -20.97 2.55
N PRO A 76 -24.09 -19.97 3.30
CA PRO A 76 -24.63 -18.61 3.25
C PRO A 76 -24.32 -17.96 1.90
N ALA A 77 -25.19 -17.03 1.45
CA ALA A 77 -24.95 -16.25 0.24
C ALA A 77 -23.63 -15.47 0.34
N GLY A 78 -22.87 -15.44 -0.76
CA GLY A 78 -21.60 -14.75 -0.87
C GLY A 78 -21.75 -13.25 -0.63
N ILE A 79 -20.71 -12.63 -0.08
CA ILE A 79 -20.70 -11.19 0.20
C ILE A 79 -20.66 -10.44 -1.14
N ASP A 80 -21.62 -9.54 -1.35
CA ASP A 80 -21.67 -8.71 -2.54
C ASP A 80 -20.61 -7.60 -2.47
N VAL A 81 -19.47 -7.85 -3.13
CA VAL A 81 -18.36 -6.90 -3.27
C VAL A 81 -18.80 -5.57 -3.87
N ASN A 82 -19.79 -5.56 -4.78
CA ASN A 82 -20.22 -4.34 -5.46
C ASN A 82 -20.78 -3.29 -4.50
N VAL A 83 -21.29 -3.72 -3.34
CA VAL A 83 -21.81 -2.83 -2.29
C VAL A 83 -20.68 -2.21 -1.48
N LEU A 84 -19.53 -2.89 -1.31
CA LEU A 84 -18.37 -2.37 -0.59
C LEU A 84 -17.48 -1.47 -1.46
N THR A 85 -17.56 -1.59 -2.80
CA THR A 85 -16.77 -0.80 -3.75
C THR A 85 -16.92 0.71 -3.57
N PRO A 86 -18.13 1.31 -3.49
CA PRO A 86 -18.26 2.76 -3.37
C PRO A 86 -17.68 3.30 -2.05
N ILE A 87 -17.79 2.54 -0.96
CA ILE A 87 -17.26 2.94 0.36
C ILE A 87 -15.73 2.95 0.33
N THR A 88 -15.13 1.87 -0.14
CA THR A 88 -13.67 1.75 -0.24
C THR A 88 -13.08 2.76 -1.22
N MET A 89 -13.75 3.05 -2.34
CA MET A 89 -13.36 4.10 -3.27
C MET A 89 -13.40 5.49 -2.64
N THR A 90 -14.41 5.76 -1.80
CA THR A 90 -14.50 7.03 -1.06
C THR A 90 -13.33 7.20 -0.09
N VAL A 91 -13.04 6.15 0.70
CA VAL A 91 -11.90 6.15 1.64
C VAL A 91 -10.58 6.30 0.89
N PHE A 92 -10.41 5.57 -0.22
CA PHE A 92 -9.21 5.65 -1.05
C PHE A 92 -9.02 7.05 -1.65
N ALA A 93 -10.07 7.66 -2.20
CA ALA A 93 -10.01 9.02 -2.72
C ALA A 93 -9.65 10.04 -1.63
N LEU A 94 -10.21 9.91 -0.43
CA LEU A 94 -9.90 10.76 0.70
C LEU A 94 -8.42 10.64 1.10
N LEU A 95 -7.91 9.41 1.22
CA LEU A 95 -6.49 9.15 1.52
C LEU A 95 -5.58 9.71 0.42
N ALA A 96 -5.95 9.56 -0.85
CA ALA A 96 -5.18 10.10 -1.97
C ALA A 96 -5.13 11.64 -1.94
N VAL A 97 -6.26 12.30 -1.66
CA VAL A 97 -6.33 13.76 -1.50
C VAL A 97 -5.49 14.22 -0.31
N LEU A 98 -5.61 13.55 0.84
CA LEU A 98 -4.79 13.84 2.02
C LEU A 98 -3.30 13.72 1.71
N THR A 99 -2.91 12.63 1.03
CA THR A 99 -1.53 12.38 0.62
C THR A 99 -1.02 13.49 -0.30
N ALA A 100 -1.83 13.91 -1.28
CA ALA A 100 -1.49 15.01 -2.18
C ALA A 100 -1.31 16.34 -1.43
N ILE A 101 -2.22 16.66 -0.50
CA ILE A 101 -2.14 17.87 0.32
C ILE A 101 -0.85 17.86 1.17
N LEU A 102 -0.51 16.73 1.80
CA LEU A 102 0.71 16.61 2.60
C LEU A 102 1.97 16.75 1.74
N LEU A 103 1.98 16.14 0.55
CA LEU A 103 3.08 16.27 -0.41
C LEU A 103 3.28 17.73 -0.83
N ILE A 104 2.19 18.43 -1.16
CA ILE A 104 2.21 19.86 -1.49
C ILE A 104 2.72 20.67 -0.29
N ALA A 105 2.22 20.39 0.91
CA ALA A 105 2.66 21.06 2.13
C ALA A 105 4.16 20.86 2.39
N ASP A 106 4.69 19.64 2.21
CA ASP A 106 6.13 19.34 2.36
C ASP A 106 7.00 20.09 1.34
N ILE A 107 6.49 20.32 0.12
CA ILE A 107 7.20 21.06 -0.94
C ILE A 107 7.24 22.56 -0.64
N PHE A 108 6.10 23.16 -0.27
CA PHE A 108 5.98 24.61 -0.11
C PHE A 108 6.33 25.13 1.28
N ASN A 109 6.11 24.32 2.32
CA ASN A 109 6.39 24.70 3.71
C ASN A 109 7.02 23.52 4.45
N PRO A 110 8.29 23.17 4.14
CA PRO A 110 8.99 22.11 4.85
C PRO A 110 9.04 22.47 6.34
N VAL A 111 8.30 21.71 7.16
CA VAL A 111 8.35 21.88 8.62
C VAL A 111 9.71 21.42 9.12
N SER A 112 10.66 22.34 9.15
CA SER A 112 11.96 22.16 9.77
C SER A 112 11.79 22.26 11.29
N LEU A 113 11.50 21.14 11.95
CA LEU A 113 11.72 21.03 13.39
C LEU A 113 13.24 21.08 13.61
N ASN A 114 13.72 22.27 13.95
CA ASN A 114 15.10 22.53 14.36
C ASN A 114 15.25 21.97 15.78
N LEU A 115 15.72 20.73 15.89
CA LEU A 115 16.07 20.03 17.13
C LEU A 115 17.54 19.61 17.04
#